data_AF-A0A2H9Q846-F1
#
_entry.id   AF-A0A2H9Q846-F1
#
_cell.length_a   1.000
_cell.length_b   1.000
_cell.length_c   1.000
_cell.angle_alpha   90.00
_cell.angle_beta   90.00
_cell.angle_gamma   90.00
#
_symmetry.space_group_name_H-M   'P 1'
#
loop_
_entity.id
_entity.type
_entity.pdbx_description
1 polymer ?
#
loop_
_entity_poly.entity_id
_entity_poly.type
_entity_poly.pdbx_seq_one_letter_code
_entity_poly.pdbx_strand_id
1 'polypeptide(L)'
;TFCAKDLRFTKAAYRELADYGLTTQDILTCLNEGCAGRRRKKGVFEKCLKRKKSVLKVVVAESWDYANKETAWAIIHIGRVKIK
;
A
#
# COMPACT_ATOMS: atom_id res chain seq x y z
N THR A 1 11.43 7.64 1.35
CA THR A 1 11.51 6.18 1.14
C THR A 1 10.77 5.50 2.27
N PHE A 2 9.89 4.56 1.97
CA PHE A 2 9.13 3.79 2.96
C PHE A 2 9.94 2.57 3.41
N CYS A 3 9.96 2.31 4.72
CA CYS A 3 10.50 1.09 5.32
C CYS A 3 9.38 0.25 5.94
N ALA A 4 9.58 -1.07 6.05
CA ALA A 4 8.57 -1.99 6.59
C ALA A 4 8.05 -1.57 7.98
N LYS A 5 8.96 -1.08 8.83
CA LYS A 5 8.66 -0.65 10.21
C LYS A 5 7.68 0.53 10.28
N ASP A 6 7.57 1.33 9.22
CA ASP A 6 6.71 2.52 9.18
C ASP A 6 5.28 2.19 8.72
N LEU A 7 5.04 0.95 8.30
CA LEU A 7 3.77 0.50 7.73
C LEU A 7 2.95 -0.27 8.76
N ARG A 8 1.64 0.00 8.79
CA ARG A 8 0.66 -0.76 9.56
C ARG A 8 -0.41 -1.28 8.63
N PHE A 9 -0.51 -2.59 8.50
CA PHE A 9 -1.52 -3.19 7.64
C PHE A 9 -2.84 -3.25 8.40
N THR A 10 -3.90 -2.71 7.78
CA THR A 10 -5.25 -2.97 8.26
C THR A 10 -5.61 -4.44 8.05
N LYS A 11 -6.62 -4.93 8.79
CA LYS A 11 -7.15 -6.29 8.61
C LYS A 11 -7.60 -6.55 7.16
N ALA A 12 -8.16 -5.54 6.50
CA ALA A 12 -8.55 -5.62 5.09
C ALA A 12 -7.33 -5.78 4.17
N ALA A 13 -6.32 -4.91 4.34
CA ALA A 13 -5.09 -4.99 3.55
C ALA A 13 -4.34 -6.32 3.72
N TYR A 14 -4.33 -6.90 4.92
CA TYR A 14 -3.73 -8.23 5.11
C TYR A 14 -4.44 -9.32 4.31
N ARG A 15 -5.78 -9.27 4.21
CA ARG A 15 -6.55 -10.22 3.40
C ARG A 15 -6.25 -10.03 1.92
N GLU A 16 -6.26 -8.79 1.43
CA GLU A 16 -5.96 -8.48 0.03
C GLU A 16 -4.54 -8.90 -0.36
N LEU A 17 -3.56 -8.72 0.54
CA LEU A 17 -2.19 -9.19 0.34
C LEU A 17 -2.14 -10.71 0.12
N ALA A 18 -2.87 -11.47 0.95
CA ALA A 18 -2.99 -12.91 0.82
C ALA A 18 -3.74 -13.32 -0.46
N ASP A 19 -4.87 -12.68 -0.75
CA ASP A 19 -5.71 -12.97 -1.93
C ASP A 19 -4.93 -12.81 -3.25
N TYR A 20 -3.98 -11.88 -3.28
CA TYR A 20 -3.15 -11.63 -4.46
C TYR A 20 -1.80 -12.35 -4.45
N GLY A 21 -1.49 -13.12 -3.41
CA GLY A 21 -0.20 -13.80 -3.24
C GLY A 21 0.99 -12.83 -3.23
N LEU A 22 0.81 -11.69 -2.57
CA LEU A 22 1.82 -10.63 -2.46
C LEU A 22 2.56 -10.74 -1.13
N THR A 23 3.75 -10.14 -1.09
CA THR A 23 4.59 -10.03 0.09
C THR A 23 4.68 -8.58 0.56
N THR A 24 5.11 -8.35 1.80
CA THR A 24 5.43 -6.98 2.28
C THR A 24 6.48 -6.30 1.39
N GLN A 25 7.42 -7.07 0.82
CA GLN A 25 8.41 -6.54 -0.10
C GLN A 25 7.77 -5.99 -1.39
N ASP A 26 6.75 -6.68 -1.92
CA ASP A 26 6.00 -6.19 -3.09
C ASP A 26 5.33 -4.83 -2.83
N ILE A 27 4.81 -4.64 -1.61
CA ILE A 27 4.20 -3.40 -1.16
C ILE A 27 5.25 -2.29 -1.05
N LEU A 28 6.40 -2.58 -0.44
CA LEU A 28 7.50 -1.63 -0.33
C LEU A 28 8.01 -1.19 -1.70
N THR A 29 8.22 -2.14 -2.62
CA THR A 29 8.60 -1.84 -4.01
C THR A 29 7.54 -0.95 -4.67
N CYS A 30 6.26 -1.25 -4.49
CA CYS A 30 5.19 -0.40 -5.04
C CYS A 30 5.20 1.01 -4.45
N LEU A 31 5.42 1.17 -3.14
CA LEU A 31 5.42 2.47 -2.49
C LEU A 31 6.63 3.32 -2.88
N ASN A 32 7.79 2.69 -3.05
CA ASN A 32 9.05 3.38 -3.36
C ASN A 32 9.21 3.66 -4.85
N GLU A 33 8.88 2.71 -5.73
CA GLU A 33 9.13 2.79 -7.18
C GLU A 33 7.85 3.09 -7.99
N GLY A 34 6.67 2.94 -7.39
CA GLY A 34 5.41 3.16 -8.07
C GLY A 34 5.17 4.63 -8.42
N CYS A 35 4.41 4.84 -9.48
CA CYS A 35 3.91 6.16 -9.86
C CYS A 35 2.74 6.55 -8.95
N ALA A 36 2.51 7.86 -8.80
CA ALA A 36 1.30 8.33 -8.10
C ALA A 36 0.04 7.83 -8.83
N GLY A 37 -0.90 7.29 -8.07
CA GLY A 37 -2.19 6.83 -8.57
C GLY A 37 -3.21 7.97 -8.64
N ARG A 38 -4.49 7.63 -8.42
CA ARG A 38 -5.57 8.63 -8.41
C ARG A 38 -5.38 9.64 -7.27
N ARG A 39 -5.83 10.89 -7.49
CA ARG A 39 -5.92 11.90 -6.43
C ARG A 39 -6.85 11.39 -5.33
N ARG A 40 -6.42 11.53 -4.08
CA ARG A 40 -7.17 11.15 -2.87
C ARG A 40 -7.29 12.37 -1.95
N LYS A 41 -8.02 12.21 -0.84
CA LYS A 41 -8.14 13.23 0.22
C LYS A 41 -6.80 13.47 0.93
N LYS A 42 -6.66 14.60 1.63
CA LYS A 42 -5.46 14.92 2.43
C LYS A 42 -5.13 13.77 3.39
N GLY A 43 -3.84 13.45 3.52
CA GLY A 43 -3.36 12.36 4.36
C GLY A 43 -3.62 10.96 3.79
N VAL A 44 -4.10 10.84 2.55
CA VAL A 44 -4.26 9.56 1.84
C VAL A 44 -3.58 9.68 0.48
N PHE A 45 -2.79 8.68 0.10
CA PHE A 45 -2.23 8.62 -1.24
C PHE A 45 -2.22 7.20 -1.79
N GLU A 46 -2.07 7.11 -3.10
CA GLU A 46 -2.07 5.86 -3.85
C GLU A 46 -0.79 5.78 -4.68
N LYS A 47 -0.19 4.58 -4.71
CA LYS A 47 0.94 4.24 -5.56
C LYS A 47 0.58 3.06 -6.45
N CYS A 48 0.98 3.14 -7.71
CA CYS A 48 0.72 2.14 -8.73
C CYS A 48 2.03 1.64 -9.33
N LEU A 49 2.25 0.33 -9.34
CA LEU A 49 3.40 -0.31 -9.95
C LEU A 49 2.96 -1.25 -11.07
N LYS A 50 3.39 -0.95 -12.31
CA LYS A 50 3.15 -1.80 -13.47
C LYS A 50 4.05 -3.04 -13.38
N ARG A 51 3.46 -4.23 -13.48
CA ARG A 51 4.13 -5.54 -13.50
C ARG A 51 3.66 -6.35 -14.68
N LYS A 52 4.49 -6.58 -15.71
CA LYS A 52 4.18 -7.38 -16.92
C LYS A 52 2.72 -7.27 -17.40
N LYS A 53 1.81 -8.13 -16.90
CA LYS A 53 0.38 -8.23 -17.26
C LYS A 53 -0.61 -7.64 -16.23
N SER A 54 -0.13 -6.89 -15.24
CA SER A 54 -0.98 -6.31 -14.20
C SER A 54 -0.42 -5.00 -13.63
N VAL A 55 -1.24 -4.24 -12.93
CA VAL A 55 -0.85 -3.09 -12.12
C VAL A 55 -1.18 -3.41 -10.67
N LEU A 56 -0.16 -3.37 -9.82
CA LEU A 56 -0.31 -3.38 -8.36
C LEU A 56 -0.66 -1.96 -7.91
N LYS A 57 -1.68 -1.83 -7.07
CA LYS A 57 -2.11 -0.58 -6.46
C LYS A 57 -2.03 -0.73 -4.95
N VAL A 58 -1.44 0.26 -4.30
CA VAL A 58 -1.35 0.33 -2.83
C VAL A 58 -1.87 1.69 -2.40
N VAL A 59 -2.86 1.70 -1.52
CA VAL A 59 -3.42 2.91 -0.92
C VAL A 59 -3.03 2.95 0.54
N VAL A 60 -2.51 4.10 0.96
CA VAL A 60 -2.09 4.31 2.35
C VAL A 60 -2.67 5.59 2.91
N ALA A 61 -2.85 5.62 4.22
CA ALA A 61 -3.35 6.76 4.97
C ALA A 61 -2.45 7.08 6.16
N GLU A 62 -2.24 8.36 6.44
CA GLU A 62 -1.71 8.82 7.73
C GLU A 62 -2.65 8.35 8.84
N SER A 63 -2.08 7.74 9.87
CA SER A 63 -2.82 7.24 11.02
C SER A 63 -1.99 7.40 12.29
N TRP A 64 -2.65 7.28 13.43
CA TRP A 64 -2.00 7.19 14.73
C TRP A 64 -1.91 5.73 15.17
N ASP A 65 -0.70 5.27 15.49
CA ASP A 65 -0.46 3.99 16.14
C ASP A 65 -0.53 4.17 17.66
N TYR A 66 -1.65 3.74 18.24
CA TYR A 66 -1.89 3.85 19.68
C TYR A 66 -0.94 3.00 20.53
N ALA A 67 -0.43 1.89 20.00
CA ALA A 67 0.45 1.00 20.75
C ALA A 67 1.85 1.63 20.92
N ASN A 68 2.35 2.25 19.84
CA ASN A 68 3.67 2.87 19.82
C ASN A 68 3.64 4.38 20.11
N LYS A 69 2.46 4.99 20.20
CA LYS A 69 2.24 6.43 20.41
C LYS A 69 2.96 7.29 19.37
N GLU A 70 2.85 6.90 18.10
CA GLU A 70 3.49 7.59 16.98
C GLU A 70 2.58 7.68 15.76
N THR A 71 2.90 8.60 14.85
CA THR A 71 2.28 8.65 13.52
C THR A 71 2.82 7.53 12.65
N ALA A 72 1.94 6.79 11.99
CA ALA A 72 2.28 5.69 11.11
C ALA A 72 1.51 5.74 9.79
N TRP A 73 2.00 5.00 8.79
CA TRP A 73 1.32 4.84 7.51
C TRP A 73 0.49 3.56 7.51
N ALA A 74 -0.83 3.71 7.54
CA ALA A 74 -1.74 2.57 7.47
C ALA A 74 -1.93 2.15 6.00
N ILE A 75 -1.66 0.89 5.67
CA ILE A 75 -2.07 0.27 4.40
C ILE A 75 -3.56 -0.05 4.51
N ILE A 76 -4.38 0.70 3.78
CA ILE A 76 -5.85 0.60 3.86
C ILE A 76 -6.47 -0.19 2.71
N HIS A 77 -5.78 -0.30 1.57
CA HIS A 77 -6.24 -1.07 0.43
C HIS A 77 -5.07 -1.49 -0.48
N ILE A 78 -5.12 -2.73 -0.96
CA ILE A 78 -4.24 -3.30 -1.97
C ILE A 78 -5.14 -3.81 -3.10
N GLY A 79 -4.77 -3.50 -4.33
CA GLY A 79 -5.53 -3.91 -5.51
C GLY A 79 -4.63 -4.41 -6.63
N ARG A 80 -5.14 -5.33 -7.45
CA ARG A 80 -4.45 -5.82 -8.64
C ARG A 80 -5.36 -5.74 -9.86
N VAL A 81 -4.94 -4.99 -10.88
CA VAL A 81 -5.70 -4.81 -12.13
C VAL A 81 -4.95 -5.50 -13.27
N LYS A 82 -5.60 -6.41 -13.99
CA LYS A 82 -5.01 -7.04 -15.19
C LYS A 82 -4.99 -6.02 -16.34
N ILE A 83 -3.88 -5.95 -17.07
CA ILE A 83 -3.79 -5.19 -18.31
C ILE A 83 -4.25 -6.13 -19.43
N LYS A 84 -5.27 -5.71 -20.19
CA LYS A 84 -5.73 -6.43 -21.37
C LYS A 84 -4.75 -6.28 -22.51
#